data_AF-A0A1A3HIS8-F1
#
_entry.id   AF-A0A1A3HIS8-F1
#
_cell.length_a   1.000
_cell.length_b   1.000
_cell.length_c   1.000
_cell.angle_alpha   90.00
_cell.angle_beta   90.00
_cell.angle_gamma   90.00
#
_symmetry.space_group_name_H-M   'P 1'
#
loop_
_entity.id
_entity.type
_entity.pdbx_description
1 polymer ?
#
loop_
_entity_poly.entity_id
_entity_poly.type
_entity_poly.pdbx_seq_one_letter_code
_entity_poly.pdbx_strand_id
1 'polypeptide(L)'
;MAPTCDAGPDRGFEVRAGLHTGECEVRGDDIGGLAVHTDARVSARAGQNDVLVSSALRDLVIGSGLEFEDPGTHQLKGVPGEWRLFAV
;
A
#
# COMPACT_ATOMS: atom_id res chain seq x y z
N MET A 1 -21.98 -3.53 -13.01
CA MET A 1 -21.67 -4.81 -12.35
C MET A 1 -20.19 -5.05 -12.59
N ALA A 2 -19.34 -4.73 -11.63
CA ALA A 2 -17.89 -4.98 -11.74
C ALA A 2 -17.65 -6.49 -11.77
N PRO A 3 -16.67 -7.01 -12.55
CA PRO A 3 -16.40 -8.43 -12.58
C PRO A 3 -15.67 -8.81 -11.29
N THR A 4 -16.35 -9.50 -10.38
CA THR A 4 -15.67 -10.32 -9.38
C THR A 4 -15.08 -11.53 -10.10
N CYS A 5 -13.75 -11.66 -10.08
CA CYS A 5 -13.08 -12.87 -10.53
C CYS A 5 -13.37 -14.00 -9.54
N ASP A 6 -14.35 -14.86 -9.85
CA ASP A 6 -14.52 -16.15 -9.18
C ASP A 6 -13.41 -17.10 -9.64
N ALA A 7 -12.29 -17.13 -8.91
CA ALA A 7 -11.20 -18.06 -9.16
C ALA A 7 -11.42 -19.35 -8.35
N GLY A 8 -11.59 -20.48 -9.05
CA GLY A 8 -11.53 -21.82 -8.46
C GLY A 8 -10.14 -22.15 -7.88
N PRO A 9 -10.02 -23.22 -7.09
CA PRO A 9 -8.89 -23.47 -6.18
C PRO A 9 -7.50 -23.63 -6.83
N ASP A 10 -7.40 -23.72 -8.16
CA ASP A 10 -6.15 -24.02 -8.88
C ASP A 10 -5.70 -22.91 -9.86
N ARG A 11 -6.23 -21.69 -9.72
CA ARG A 11 -5.76 -20.49 -10.44
C ARG A 11 -5.45 -19.36 -9.45
N GLY A 12 -4.45 -19.58 -8.60
CA GLY A 12 -3.97 -18.56 -7.68
C GLY A 12 -3.31 -17.43 -8.47
N PHE A 13 -3.89 -16.23 -8.43
CA PHE A 13 -3.19 -15.03 -8.86
C PHE A 13 -2.33 -14.55 -7.71
N GLU A 14 -1.08 -14.28 -8.02
CA GLU A 14 -0.17 -13.71 -7.04
C GLU A 14 -0.42 -12.21 -6.98
N VAL A 15 -0.87 -11.74 -5.81
CA VAL A 15 -1.25 -10.36 -5.58
C VAL A 15 -0.14 -9.69 -4.77
N ARG A 16 0.07 -8.41 -5.04
CA ARG A 16 0.85 -7.55 -4.16
C ARG A 16 -0.02 -6.38 -3.74
N ALA A 17 0.21 -5.87 -2.53
CA ALA A 17 -0.51 -4.72 -2.03
C ALA A 17 0.44 -3.74 -1.36
N GLY A 18 0.07 -2.47 -1.41
CA GLY A 18 0.69 -1.40 -0.66
C GLY A 18 -0.38 -0.53 -0.03
N LEU A 19 -0.16 -0.10 1.22
CA LEU A 19 -1.11 0.74 1.92
C LEU A 19 -0.42 1.99 2.49
N HIS A 20 -1.04 3.14 2.25
CA HIS A 20 -0.67 4.42 2.82
C HIS A 20 -1.92 5.18 3.28
N THR A 21 -1.73 6.05 4.29
CA THR A 21 -2.76 6.98 4.75
C THR A 21 -2.21 8.39 4.76
N GLY A 22 -3.03 9.34 4.33
CA GLY A 22 -2.69 10.74 4.21
C GLY A 22 -3.82 11.54 3.59
N GLU A 23 -3.60 12.84 3.44
CA GLU A 23 -4.60 13.74 2.86
C GLU A 23 -4.78 13.49 1.36
N CYS A 24 -6.04 13.44 0.93
CA CYS A 24 -6.43 13.36 -0.47
C CYS A 24 -7.69 14.21 -0.72
N GLU A 25 -7.92 14.53 -1.99
CA GLU A 25 -9.06 15.29 -2.47
C GLU A 25 -9.96 14.38 -3.30
N VAL A 26 -11.28 14.47 -3.09
CA VAL A 26 -12.26 13.85 -3.98
C VAL A 26 -12.47 14.77 -5.19
N ARG A 27 -12.33 14.21 -6.39
CA ARG A 27 -12.40 14.91 -7.67
C ARG A 27 -13.45 14.24 -8.56
N GLY A 28 -14.72 14.50 -8.27
CA GLY A 28 -15.83 13.86 -8.97
C GLY A 28 -15.93 12.38 -8.60
N ASP A 29 -15.67 11.50 -9.57
CA ASP A 29 -15.63 10.04 -9.41
C ASP A 29 -14.22 9.49 -9.13
N ASP A 30 -13.23 10.36 -8.96
CA ASP A 30 -11.83 10.00 -8.70
C ASP A 30 -11.29 10.63 -7.40
N ILE A 31 -10.09 10.20 -6.99
CA ILE A 31 -9.33 10.75 -5.88
C ILE A 31 -7.95 11.22 -6.33
N GLY A 32 -7.51 12.36 -5.80
CA GLY A 32 -6.21 12.95 -6.11
C GLY A 32 -5.43 13.35 -4.88
N GLY A 33 -4.13 13.58 -5.05
CA GLY A 33 -3.26 14.07 -3.99
C GLY A 33 -2.00 13.24 -3.83
N LEU A 34 -1.06 13.78 -3.06
CA LEU A 34 0.22 13.11 -2.84
C LEU A 34 0.04 11.76 -2.15
N ALA A 35 -0.91 11.62 -1.22
CA ALA A 35 -1.18 10.35 -0.54
C ALA A 35 -1.56 9.22 -1.52
N VAL A 36 -2.40 9.51 -2.52
CA VAL A 36 -2.79 8.52 -3.54
C VAL A 36 -1.58 8.06 -4.36
N HIS A 37 -0.71 9.00 -4.74
CA HIS A 37 0.52 8.66 -5.44
C HIS A 37 1.51 7.89 -4.57
N THR A 38 1.64 8.26 -3.29
CA THR A 38 2.46 7.54 -2.33
C THR A 38 1.98 6.10 -2.18
N ASP A 39 0.69 5.87 -1.99
CA ASP A 39 0.08 4.53 -1.92
C ASP A 39 0.42 3.68 -3.15
N ALA A 40 0.25 4.24 -4.34
CA ALA A 40 0.62 3.59 -5.59
C ALA A 40 2.13 3.25 -5.66
N ARG A 41 3.01 4.07 -5.07
CA ARG A 41 4.46 3.80 -5.00
C ARG A 41 4.80 2.74 -3.96
N VAL A 42 4.09 2.67 -2.85
CA VAL A 42 4.22 1.58 -1.86
C VAL A 42 3.78 0.27 -2.51
N SER A 43 2.62 0.25 -3.17
CA SER A 43 2.10 -0.92 -3.91
C SER A 43 3.03 -1.40 -5.02
N ALA A 44 3.73 -0.49 -5.69
CA ALA A 44 4.71 -0.83 -6.72
C ALA A 44 6.02 -1.40 -6.15
N ARG A 45 6.27 -1.27 -4.85
CA ARG A 45 7.47 -1.79 -4.17
C ARG A 45 7.27 -3.15 -3.54
N ALA A 46 6.03 -3.53 -3.24
CA ALA A 46 5.70 -4.83 -2.68
C ALA A 46 6.16 -5.96 -3.63
N GLY A 47 6.74 -7.00 -3.03
CA GLY A 47 7.06 -8.24 -3.71
C GLY A 47 5.82 -9.03 -4.10
N GLN A 48 6.03 -10.25 -4.59
CA GLN A 48 4.95 -11.17 -4.93
C GLN A 48 4.35 -11.77 -3.65
N ASN A 49 3.02 -11.74 -3.49
CA ASN A 49 2.32 -12.14 -2.26
C ASN A 49 2.74 -11.34 -1.02
N ASP A 50 3.19 -10.10 -1.23
CA ASP A 50 3.71 -9.20 -0.20
C ASP A 50 2.77 -8.01 0.01
N VAL A 51 2.74 -7.51 1.24
CA VAL A 51 1.98 -6.33 1.65
C VAL A 51 2.92 -5.35 2.33
N LEU A 52 3.14 -4.20 1.70
CA LEU A 52 3.92 -3.13 2.30
C LEU A 52 3.04 -2.00 2.83
N VAL A 53 3.40 -1.42 3.97
CA VAL A 53 2.72 -0.27 4.53
C VAL A 53 3.69 0.88 4.82
N SER A 54 3.20 2.11 4.71
CA SER A 54 3.96 3.30 5.14
C SER A 54 4.00 3.44 6.68
N SER A 55 5.00 4.16 7.20
CA SER A 55 5.08 4.51 8.63
C SER A 55 3.81 5.15 9.19
N ALA A 56 3.20 6.08 8.43
CA ALA A 56 1.98 6.77 8.84
C ALA A 56 0.82 5.79 9.13
N LEU A 57 0.68 4.74 8.33
CA LEU A 57 -0.36 3.74 8.53
C LEU A 57 -0.03 2.81 9.69
N ARG A 58 1.22 2.33 9.78
CA ARG A 58 1.70 1.54 10.93
C ARG A 58 1.41 2.26 12.26
N ASP A 59 1.71 3.54 12.32
CA ASP A 59 1.53 4.35 13.53
C ASP A 59 0.04 4.57 13.87
N LEU A 60 -0.83 4.57 12.86
CA LEU A 60 -2.27 4.69 13.05
C LEU A 60 -2.90 3.44 13.67
N VAL A 61 -2.28 2.26 13.50
CA VAL A 61 -2.83 0.96 13.93
C VAL A 61 -2.12 0.37 15.16
N ILE A 62 -1.40 1.18 15.92
CA ILE A 62 -0.77 0.75 17.18
C ILE A 62 -1.84 0.13 18.11
N GLY A 63 -1.55 -1.06 18.63
CA GLY A 63 -2.47 -1.81 19.49
C GLY A 63 -3.44 -2.74 18.75
N SER A 64 -3.35 -2.82 17.42
CA SER A 64 -4.17 -3.76 16.61
C SER A 64 -3.75 -5.23 16.74
N GLY A 65 -2.53 -5.52 17.21
CA GLY A 65 -1.96 -6.86 17.22
C GLY A 65 -1.33 -7.29 15.88
N LEU A 66 -1.28 -6.40 14.88
CA LEU A 66 -0.49 -6.62 13.67
C LEU A 66 1.00 -6.51 13.99
N GLU A 67 1.79 -7.43 13.43
CA GLU A 67 3.24 -7.40 13.46
C GLU A 67 3.77 -6.79 12.17
N PHE A 68 4.95 -6.18 12.25
CA PHE A 68 5.53 -5.45 11.12
C PHE A 68 7.03 -5.69 11.07
N GLU A 69 7.54 -6.05 9.90
CA GLU A 69 8.98 -6.13 9.64
C GLU A 69 9.48 -4.83 8.98
N ASP A 70 10.67 -4.37 9.34
CA ASP A 70 11.28 -3.13 8.79
C ASP A 70 12.32 -3.46 7.72
N PRO A 71 11.95 -3.50 6.42
CA PRO A 71 12.89 -3.63 5.30
C PRO A 71 13.76 -2.38 5.09
N GLY A 72 13.53 -1.30 5.83
CA GLY A 72 14.33 -0.08 5.81
C GLY A 72 13.68 1.09 5.08
N THR A 73 14.54 2.03 4.66
CA THR A 73 14.11 3.27 3.99
C THR A 73 14.23 3.19 2.47
N HIS A 74 13.30 3.87 1.81
CA HIS A 74 13.08 3.79 0.38
C HIS A 74 12.82 5.17 -0.21
N GLN A 75 13.46 5.49 -1.33
CA GLN A 75 13.07 6.62 -2.17
C GLN A 75 11.88 6.20 -3.03
N LEU A 76 10.79 6.97 -3.07
CA LEU A 76 9.60 6.66 -3.86
C LEU A 76 9.52 7.61 -5.07
N LYS A 77 9.30 7.05 -6.27
CA LYS A 77 9.33 7.85 -7.52
C LYS A 77 8.28 8.98 -7.47
N GLY A 78 8.75 10.22 -7.52
CA GLY A 78 7.88 11.41 -7.55
C GLY A 78 7.29 11.78 -6.19
N VAL A 79 7.75 11.15 -5.11
CA VAL A 79 7.39 11.51 -3.73
C VAL A 79 8.66 12.00 -3.03
N PRO A 80 8.68 13.24 -2.52
CA PRO A 80 9.87 13.78 -1.86
C PRO A 80 10.25 12.99 -0.60
N GLY A 81 11.56 12.91 -0.33
CA GLY A 81 12.10 12.38 0.92
C GLY A 81 12.32 10.86 0.95
N GLU A 82 12.84 10.39 2.08
CA GLU A 82 13.01 8.97 2.35
C GLU A 82 11.82 8.43 3.14
N TRP A 83 11.32 7.28 2.70
CA TRP A 83 10.12 6.66 3.22
C TRP A 83 10.47 5.32 3.83
N ARG A 84 10.22 5.15 5.13
CA ARG A 84 10.32 3.85 5.77
C ARG A 84 9.04 3.07 5.50
N LEU A 85 9.20 1.85 4.99
CA LEU A 85 8.11 0.93 4.71
C LEU A 85 8.20 -0.27 5.64
N PHE A 86 7.10 -0.99 5.79
CA PHE A 86 7.00 -2.17 6.65
C PHE A 86 6.27 -3.29 5.93
N ALA A 87 6.76 -4.51 6.04
CA ALA A 87 6.02 -5.70 5.62
C ALA A 87 5.09 -6.18 6.74
N VAL A 88 3.94 -6.76 6.38
CA VAL A 88 2.95 -7.34 7.30
C VAL A 88 3.02 -8.86 7.27
#